data_AF-A0A7L4NB14-F1
#
_entry.id   AF-A0A7L4NB14-F1
#
_cell.length_a   1.000
_cell.length_b   1.000
_cell.length_c   1.000
_cell.angle_alpha   90.00
_cell.angle_beta   90.00
_cell.angle_gamma   90.00
#
_symmetry.space_group_name_H-M   'P 1'
#
loop_
_entity.id
_entity.type
_entity.pdbx_description
1 polymer ?
#
loop_
_entity_poly.entity_id
_entity_poly.type
_entity_poly.pdbx_seq_one_letter_code
_entity_poly.pdbx_strand_id
1 'polypeptide(L)'
;QIYNSELENEFDNFEDWLCIFSLHLGKANEDEDGNEDEHSVGKYKGSFYVYPTEEAGREPKVSQGIPRNRPIKVLVRVYIVKATNLSPADPNGKADPYVVVTVGKQQKDTKERYIPKQLHPVFGE
;
A
#
# COMPACT_ATOMS: atom_id res chain seq x y z
N GLN A 1 -6.23 -18.80 2.55
CA GLN A 1 -6.73 -18.24 3.82
C GLN A 1 -7.26 -16.85 3.53
N ILE A 2 -8.56 -16.67 3.75
CA ILE A 2 -9.26 -15.38 3.70
C ILE A 2 -9.11 -14.80 5.11
N TYR A 3 -8.65 -13.55 5.20
CA TYR A 3 -8.51 -12.86 6.48
C TYR A 3 -9.85 -12.20 6.83
N ASN A 4 -10.27 -12.31 8.09
CA ASN A 4 -11.57 -11.81 8.55
C ASN A 4 -11.51 -10.35 9.05
N SER A 5 -10.36 -9.71 8.89
CA SER A 5 -10.06 -8.36 9.34
C SER A 5 -9.15 -7.65 8.35
N GLU A 6 -9.05 -6.34 8.52
CA GLU A 6 -8.04 -5.48 7.92
C GLU A 6 -6.63 -6.07 8.13
N LEU A 7 -5.83 -6.04 7.06
CA LEU A 7 -4.49 -6.63 7.04
C LEU A 7 -3.45 -5.70 7.65
N GLU A 8 -3.75 -4.41 7.70
CA GLU A 8 -2.91 -3.33 8.19
C GLU A 8 -2.28 -3.73 9.52
N ASN A 9 -3.07 -4.10 10.53
CA ASN A 9 -2.55 -4.49 11.85
C ASN A 9 -1.68 -5.75 11.84
N GLU A 10 -1.95 -6.71 10.95
CA GLU A 10 -1.16 -7.95 10.84
C GLU A 10 0.19 -7.72 10.13
N PHE A 11 0.30 -6.64 9.36
CA PHE A 11 1.46 -6.29 8.54
C PHE A 11 2.04 -4.93 8.92
N ASP A 12 2.03 -4.59 10.21
CA ASP A 12 2.64 -3.38 10.78
C ASP A 12 2.15 -2.06 10.13
N ASN A 13 0.84 -1.99 9.88
CA ASN A 13 0.15 -0.92 9.15
C ASN A 13 0.70 -0.65 7.74
N PHE A 14 1.41 -1.64 7.15
CA PHE A 14 2.21 -1.47 5.95
C PHE A 14 3.23 -0.32 6.08
N GLU A 15 3.61 0.03 7.30
CA GLU A 15 4.68 0.97 7.58
C GLU A 15 6.02 0.34 7.17
N ASP A 16 6.87 1.19 6.63
CA ASP A 16 8.19 0.83 6.17
C ASP A 16 9.20 1.18 7.25
N TRP A 17 10.44 0.70 7.15
CA TRP A 17 11.53 1.01 8.10
C TRP A 17 11.97 2.50 8.08
N LEU A 18 11.28 3.34 7.30
CA LEU A 18 11.55 4.76 7.13
C LEU A 18 10.45 5.59 7.77
N CYS A 19 10.86 6.51 8.64
CA CYS A 19 9.94 7.48 9.24
C CYS A 19 9.48 8.51 8.20
N ILE A 20 8.25 8.99 8.35
CA ILE A 20 7.70 10.08 7.53
C ILE A 20 7.67 11.34 8.40
N PHE A 21 8.34 12.39 7.96
CA PHE A 21 8.41 13.69 8.62
C PHE A 21 7.68 14.72 7.76
N SER A 22 6.68 15.40 8.33
CA SER A 22 6.03 16.53 7.67
C SER A 22 6.99 17.71 7.58
N LEU A 23 7.11 18.30 6.39
CA LEU A 23 7.91 19.49 6.16
C LEU A 23 6.99 20.71 6.19
N HIS A 24 7.32 21.69 7.03
CA HIS A 24 6.57 22.93 7.16
C HIS A 24 7.42 24.12 6.70
N LEU A 25 6.80 25.10 6.05
CA LEU A 25 7.43 26.36 5.68
C LEU A 25 7.31 27.36 6.82
N GLY A 26 8.41 28.04 7.17
CA GLY A 26 8.43 29.05 8.22
C GLY A 26 9.05 28.53 9.52
N LYS A 27 8.82 29.25 10.63
CA LYS A 27 9.28 28.85 11.95
C LYS A 27 8.20 28.02 12.62
N ALA A 28 8.58 26.94 13.27
CA ALA A 28 7.70 26.25 14.20
C ALA A 28 7.46 27.19 15.39
N ASN A 29 6.35 27.92 15.38
CA ASN A 29 5.92 28.73 16.52
C ASN A 29 5.09 27.80 17.41
N GLU A 30 5.48 27.63 18.67
CA GLU A 30 4.79 26.76 19.64
C GLU A 30 3.37 27.26 19.99
N ASP A 31 3.03 28.49 19.59
CA ASP A 31 1.78 29.19 19.91
C ASP A 31 0.72 29.20 18.76
N GLU A 32 0.97 28.52 17.63
CA GLU A 32 0.01 28.46 16.51
C GLU A 32 -1.02 27.33 16.70
N ASP A 33 -2.11 27.66 17.40
CA ASP A 33 -3.33 26.85 17.58
C ASP A 33 -4.17 26.67 16.28
N GLY A 34 -3.57 26.74 15.10
CA GLY A 34 -4.31 26.94 13.86
C GLY A 34 -3.68 26.31 12.64
N ASN A 35 -4.03 25.03 12.42
CA ASN A 35 -3.97 24.36 11.13
C ASN A 35 -2.54 23.99 10.64
N GLU A 36 -2.01 22.87 11.14
CA GLU A 36 -0.75 22.26 10.67
C GLU A 36 -0.68 22.10 9.13
N ASP A 37 -1.83 22.05 8.46
CA ASP A 37 -1.97 21.94 7.01
C ASP A 37 -1.63 23.24 6.25
N GLU A 38 -1.76 24.42 6.86
CA GLU A 38 -1.58 25.70 6.14
C GLU A 38 -0.11 25.96 5.75
N HIS A 39 0.82 25.39 6.53
CA HIS A 39 2.26 25.54 6.31
C HIS A 39 2.92 24.27 5.76
N SER A 40 2.16 23.19 5.55
CA SER A 40 2.70 21.91 5.06
C SER A 40 3.15 22.04 3.60
N VAL A 41 4.44 21.77 3.34
CA VAL A 41 5.05 21.84 1.99
C VAL A 41 5.48 20.48 1.46
N GLY A 42 5.34 19.42 2.26
CA GLY A 42 5.62 18.06 1.79
C GLY A 42 5.89 17.10 2.92
N LYS A 43 6.31 15.89 2.55
CA LYS A 43 6.70 14.83 3.47
C LYS A 43 8.08 14.32 3.09
N TYR A 44 9.00 14.29 4.05
CA TYR A 44 10.29 13.62 3.91
C TYR A 44 10.17 12.21 4.48
N LYS A 45 10.38 11.18 3.65
CA LYS A 45 10.46 9.78 4.11
C LYS A 45 11.92 9.39 4.21
N GLY A 46 12.41 9.14 5.42
CA GLY A 46 13.83 8.90 5.68
C GLY A 46 14.13 8.51 7.13
N SER A 47 15.42 8.50 7.46
CA SER A 47 15.92 8.28 8.82
C SER A 47 17.05 9.25 9.11
N PHE A 48 17.17 9.66 10.37
CA PHE A 48 18.28 10.47 10.86
C PHE A 48 19.01 9.71 11.95
N TYR A 49 20.32 9.89 12.04
CA TYR A 49 21.14 9.32 13.11
C TYR A 49 22.02 10.43 13.67
N VAL A 50 21.68 10.92 14.86
CA VAL A 50 22.36 12.03 15.56
C VAL A 50 23.30 11.44 16.60
N TYR A 51 24.56 11.87 16.60
CA TYR A 51 25.58 11.37 17.52
C TYR A 51 26.67 12.44 17.77
N PRO A 52 27.40 12.37 18.89
CA PRO A 52 28.51 13.27 19.18
C PRO A 52 29.62 13.18 18.13
N THR A 53 30.28 14.30 17.83
CA THR A 53 31.38 14.36 16.84
C THR A 53 32.51 13.38 17.13
N GLU A 54 32.77 13.07 18.40
CA GLU A 54 33.81 12.11 18.83
C GLU A 54 33.51 10.67 18.36
N GLU A 55 32.24 10.35 18.15
CA GLU A 55 31.78 9.04 17.68
C GLU A 55 31.66 8.97 16.14
N ALA A 56 32.10 10.01 15.43
CA ALA A 56 32.09 10.08 13.98
C ALA A 56 33.09 9.12 13.36
N GLY A 57 32.58 7.99 12.87
CA GLY A 57 33.30 7.08 12.00
C GLY A 57 33.35 7.58 10.56
N ARG A 58 34.14 6.90 9.72
CA ARG A 58 34.20 7.16 8.26
C ARG A 58 32.92 6.76 7.53
N GLU A 59 32.19 5.78 8.04
CA GLU A 59 30.95 5.31 7.43
C GLU A 59 29.73 5.93 8.14
N PRO A 60 28.76 6.50 7.40
CA PRO A 60 27.53 6.99 7.98
C PRO A 60 26.75 5.89 8.69
N LYS A 61 26.59 5.99 10.02
CA LYS A 61 25.81 5.02 10.81
C LYS A 61 24.33 4.95 10.38
N VAL A 62 23.80 6.03 9.81
CA VAL A 62 22.41 6.11 9.31
C VAL A 62 22.10 5.06 8.23
N SER A 63 23.11 4.56 7.51
CA SER A 63 22.94 3.53 6.49
C SER A 63 23.03 2.10 7.03
N GLN A 64 23.36 1.91 8.30
CA GLN A 64 23.39 0.59 8.92
C GLN A 64 21.97 0.04 9.07
N GLY A 65 21.75 -1.19 8.57
CA GLY A 65 20.43 -1.82 8.56
C GLY A 65 19.58 -1.51 7.32
N ILE A 66 19.98 -0.52 6.49
CA ILE A 66 19.28 -0.22 5.24
C ILE A 66 19.39 -1.41 4.28
N PRO A 67 18.28 -1.98 3.79
CA PRO A 67 18.31 -3.00 2.77
C PRO A 67 19.03 -2.47 1.53
N ARG A 68 19.95 -3.26 0.98
CA ARG A 68 20.62 -2.91 -0.28
C ARG A 68 19.57 -2.67 -1.37
N ASN A 69 19.74 -1.58 -2.13
CA ASN A 69 18.92 -1.29 -3.30
C ASN A 69 19.27 -2.26 -4.45
N ARG A 70 18.64 -3.43 -4.43
CA ARG A 70 18.79 -4.48 -5.44
C ARG A 70 17.42 -5.11 -5.70
N PRO A 71 17.16 -5.60 -6.92
CA PRO A 71 15.91 -6.28 -7.21
C PRO A 71 15.68 -7.44 -6.25
N ILE A 72 14.51 -7.45 -5.60
CA ILE A 72 14.07 -8.55 -4.74
C ILE A 72 12.87 -9.24 -5.37
N LYS A 73 12.76 -10.56 -5.17
CA LYS A 73 11.55 -11.30 -5.51
C LYS A 73 10.50 -10.99 -4.45
N VAL A 74 9.37 -10.45 -4.88
CA VAL A 74 8.22 -10.18 -4.00
C VAL A 74 7.10 -11.16 -4.30
N LEU A 75 6.34 -11.53 -3.27
CA LEU A 75 5.08 -12.25 -3.42
C LEU A 75 3.94 -11.23 -3.33
N VAL A 76 3.23 -11.01 -4.43
CA VAL A 76 2.02 -10.18 -4.43
C VAL A 76 0.81 -11.08 -4.24
N ARG A 77 0.00 -10.79 -3.22
CA ARG A 77 -1.24 -11.51 -2.94
C ARG A 77 -2.43 -10.56 -3.15
N VAL A 78 -3.29 -10.89 -4.11
CA VAL A 78 -4.47 -10.09 -4.46
C VAL A 78 -5.71 -10.85 -4.01
N TYR A 79 -6.53 -10.21 -3.18
CA TYR A 79 -7.82 -10.73 -2.73
C TYR A 79 -8.94 -10.00 -3.45
N ILE A 80 -9.69 -10.73 -4.27
CA ILE A 80 -10.88 -10.21 -4.95
C ILE A 80 -12.05 -10.93 -4.30
N VAL A 81 -12.84 -10.19 -3.53
CA VAL A 81 -13.87 -10.75 -2.66
C VAL A 81 -15.25 -10.67 -3.31
N LYS A 82 -15.59 -9.55 -3.93
CA LYS A 82 -16.89 -9.39 -4.62
C LYS A 82 -16.85 -8.23 -5.61
N ALA A 83 -17.81 -8.24 -6.53
CA ALA A 83 -18.24 -7.05 -7.25
C ALA A 83 -19.71 -6.78 -6.96
N THR A 84 -20.16 -5.55 -7.16
CA THR A 84 -21.55 -5.12 -6.92
C THR A 84 -22.01 -4.22 -8.05
N ASN A 85 -23.29 -4.32 -8.41
CA ASN A 85 -23.91 -3.48 -9.45
C ASN A 85 -23.16 -3.56 -10.79
N LEU A 86 -22.71 -4.76 -11.20
CA LEU A 86 -22.17 -4.93 -12.54
C LEU A 86 -23.21 -4.53 -13.58
N SER A 87 -22.77 -3.88 -14.65
CA SER A 87 -23.63 -3.57 -15.78
C SER A 87 -24.11 -4.88 -16.42
N PRO A 88 -25.41 -5.00 -16.73
CA PRO A 88 -25.91 -6.10 -17.55
C PRO A 88 -25.12 -6.22 -18.85
N ALA A 89 -24.65 -7.43 -19.16
CA ALA A 89 -23.94 -7.75 -20.40
C ALA A 89 -24.72 -8.75 -21.28
N ASP A 90 -25.73 -9.41 -20.71
CA ASP A 90 -26.51 -10.45 -21.38
C ASP A 90 -27.96 -10.02 -21.64
N PRO A 91 -28.63 -10.60 -22.66
CA PRO A 91 -30.03 -10.29 -23.00
C PRO A 91 -31.03 -10.50 -21.86
N ASN A 92 -30.68 -11.28 -20.85
CA ASN A 92 -31.49 -11.53 -19.66
C ASN A 92 -31.36 -10.44 -18.59
N GLY A 93 -30.60 -9.37 -18.84
CA GLY A 93 -30.35 -8.30 -17.88
C GLY A 93 -29.35 -8.68 -16.78
N LYS A 94 -28.54 -9.73 -16.97
CA LYS A 94 -27.49 -10.19 -16.06
C LYS A 94 -26.13 -10.15 -16.74
N ALA A 95 -25.12 -10.69 -16.08
CA ALA A 95 -23.77 -10.88 -16.58
C ALA A 95 -23.23 -12.22 -16.08
N ASP A 96 -22.22 -12.75 -16.76
CA ASP A 96 -21.46 -13.94 -16.39
C ASP A 96 -20.03 -13.55 -15.94
N PRO A 97 -19.87 -12.88 -14.78
CA PRO A 97 -18.59 -12.32 -14.37
C PRO A 97 -17.50 -13.35 -14.07
N TYR A 98 -16.27 -12.98 -14.40
CA TYR A 98 -15.03 -13.67 -14.04
C TYR A 98 -13.94 -12.64 -13.75
N VAL A 99 -12.85 -13.09 -13.11
CA VAL A 99 -11.74 -12.25 -12.71
C VAL A 99 -10.55 -12.50 -13.62
N VAL A 100 -9.84 -11.43 -14.00
CA VAL A 100 -8.52 -11.48 -14.64
C VAL A 100 -7.61 -10.52 -13.89
N VAL A 101 -6.48 -11.01 -13.38
CA VAL A 101 -5.45 -10.22 -12.71
C VAL A 101 -4.17 -10.33 -13.51
N THR A 102 -3.61 -9.19 -13.92
CA THR A 102 -2.34 -9.13 -14.64
C THR A 102 -1.33 -8.30 -13.85
N VAL A 103 -0.14 -8.87 -13.60
CA VAL A 103 0.98 -8.19 -12.94
C VAL A 103 2.22 -8.34 -13.82
N GLY A 104 2.58 -7.27 -14.53
CA GLY A 104 3.64 -7.31 -15.53
C GLY A 104 3.36 -8.35 -16.61
N LYS A 105 4.22 -9.37 -16.70
CA LYS A 105 4.08 -10.48 -17.66
C LYS A 105 3.27 -11.67 -17.12
N GLN A 106 2.82 -11.62 -15.86
CA GLN A 106 2.07 -12.71 -15.22
C GLN A 106 0.57 -12.41 -15.31
N GLN A 107 -0.24 -13.42 -15.60
CA GLN A 107 -1.69 -13.34 -15.61
C GLN A 107 -2.30 -14.53 -14.87
N LYS A 108 -3.37 -14.28 -14.12
CA LYS A 108 -4.25 -15.30 -13.55
C LYS A 108 -5.69 -14.92 -13.85
N ASP A 109 -6.49 -15.88 -14.29
CA ASP A 109 -7.90 -15.65 -14.54
C ASP A 109 -8.78 -16.80 -14.07
N THR A 110 -10.07 -16.51 -13.96
CA THR A 110 -11.11 -17.47 -13.58
C THR A 110 -12.13 -17.64 -14.70
N LYS A 111 -11.75 -17.42 -15.97
CA LYS A 111 -12.70 -17.37 -17.09
C LYS A 111 -13.48 -18.68 -17.26
N GLU A 112 -12.82 -19.82 -17.06
CA GLU A 112 -13.45 -21.15 -17.10
C GLU A 112 -14.42 -21.39 -15.92
N ARG A 113 -14.26 -20.63 -14.83
CA ARG A 113 -15.06 -20.71 -13.59
C ARG A 113 -15.81 -19.40 -13.36
N TYR A 114 -16.40 -18.86 -14.43
CA TYR A 114 -17.25 -17.68 -14.34
C TYR A 114 -18.48 -17.97 -13.46
N ILE A 115 -19.06 -16.93 -12.88
CA ILE A 115 -20.27 -17.05 -12.05
C ILE A 115 -21.48 -16.68 -12.92
N PRO A 116 -22.41 -17.60 -13.20
CA PRO A 116 -23.48 -17.34 -14.16
C PRO A 116 -24.54 -16.37 -13.64
N LYS A 117 -25.03 -15.49 -14.52
CA LYS A 117 -26.21 -14.64 -14.36
C LYS A 117 -26.23 -13.80 -13.08
N GLN A 118 -25.08 -13.24 -12.71
CA GLN A 118 -24.87 -12.55 -11.44
C GLN A 118 -24.33 -11.12 -11.64
N LEU A 119 -25.00 -10.12 -11.06
CA LEU A 119 -24.54 -8.72 -11.06
C LEU A 119 -23.82 -8.32 -9.77
N HIS A 120 -23.90 -9.17 -8.74
CA HIS A 120 -23.24 -9.01 -7.45
C HIS A 120 -22.43 -10.27 -7.10
N PRO A 121 -21.43 -10.65 -7.91
CA PRO A 121 -20.69 -11.88 -7.69
C PRO A 121 -19.86 -11.78 -6.41
N VAL A 122 -19.84 -12.86 -5.64
CA VAL A 122 -18.85 -13.09 -4.58
C VAL A 122 -17.78 -14.01 -5.18
N PHE A 123 -16.52 -13.59 -5.07
CA PHE A 123 -15.34 -14.29 -5.53
C PHE A 123 -14.53 -14.78 -4.32
N GLY A 124 -13.74 -15.82 -4.51
CA GLY A 124 -12.85 -16.34 -3.46
C GLY A 124 -13.59 -17.17 -2.41
N GLU A 125 -14.09 -18.35 -2.80
CA GLU A 125 -14.33 -19.47 -1.87
C GLU A 125 -13.02 -19.95 -1.23
#